data_AF-A0A392P4P8-F1
#
_entry.id   AF-A0A392P4P8-F1
#
_cell.length_a   1.000
_cell.length_b   1.000
_cell.length_c   1.000
_cell.angle_alpha   90.00
_cell.angle_beta   90.00
_cell.angle_gamma   90.00
#
_symmetry.space_group_name_H-M   'P 1'
#
loop_
_entity.id
_entity.type
_entity.pdbx_description
1 polymer ?
#
loop_
_entity_poly.entity_id
_entity_poly.type
_entity_poly.pdbx_seq_one_letter_code
_entity_poly.pdbx_strand_id
1 'polypeptide(L)' 'DTFDENTPPIDDPEYISSLGAAIFKGMQSGDNDAVWLMQGWLFSYDPFWRPPQMKALLHSVPVGKLVVLDLFA' A
#
# COMPACT_ATOMS: atom_id res chain seq x y z
N ASP A 1 -5.00 -0.18 -8.21
CA ASP A 1 -3.79 -0.38 -7.41
C ASP A 1 -2.63 0.37 -8.05
N THR A 2 -2.05 1.36 -7.37
CA THR A 2 -0.98 2.21 -7.96
C THR A 2 0.30 1.42 -8.26
N PHE A 3 0.48 0.26 -7.60
CA PHE A 3 1.65 -0.60 -7.74
C PHE A 3 1.35 -1.95 -8.39
N ASP A 4 0.17 -2.12 -8.99
CA ASP A 4 -0.02 -3.27 -9.87
C ASP A 4 0.88 -3.02 -11.09
N GLU A 5 1.92 -3.84 -11.20
CA GLU A 5 2.97 -3.81 -12.23
C GLU A 5 3.89 -2.56 -12.27
N ASN A 6 3.80 -1.65 -11.30
CA ASN A 6 4.70 -0.48 -11.21
C ASN A 6 5.50 -0.51 -9.90
N THR A 7 6.75 -0.97 -9.98
CA THR A 7 7.69 -0.95 -8.84
C THR A 7 8.00 0.50 -8.45
N PRO A 8 7.92 0.87 -7.15
CA PRO A 8 8.31 2.20 -6.71
C PRO A 8 9.77 2.53 -7.12
N PRO A 9 10.07 3.79 -7.49
CA PRO A 9 11.39 4.17 -7.99
C PRO A 9 12.49 4.14 -6.92
N ILE A 10 12.11 4.14 -5.63
CA ILE A 10 13.01 4.21 -4.48
C ILE A 10 12.51 3.22 -3.43
N ASP A 11 13.42 2.47 -2.82
CA ASP A 11 13.13 1.45 -1.81
C ASP A 11 13.11 2.00 -0.37
N ASP A 12 13.14 3.31 -0.20
CA ASP A 12 13.11 4.00 1.08
C ASP A 12 11.74 3.81 1.78
N PRO A 13 11.70 3.19 2.97
CA PRO A 13 10.48 3.04 3.76
C PRO A 13 9.74 4.36 4.01
N GLU A 14 10.43 5.48 4.20
CA GLU A 14 9.76 6.78 4.44
C GLU A 14 9.04 7.27 3.19
N TYR A 15 9.66 7.10 2.02
CA TYR A 15 9.04 7.39 0.73
C TYR A 15 7.79 6.54 0.50
N ILE A 16 7.88 5.22 0.73
CA ILE A 16 6.77 4.28 0.55
C ILE A 16 5.62 4.61 1.51
N SER A 17 5.94 4.88 2.78
CA SER A 17 4.94 5.27 3.78
C SER A 17 4.24 6.57 3.40
N SER A 18 5.00 7.57 2.93
CA SER A 18 4.45 8.86 2.51
C SER A 18 3.53 8.70 1.28
N LEU A 19 3.92 7.85 0.35
CA LEU A 19 3.14 7.54 -0.85
C LEU A 19 1.81 6.84 -0.51
N GLY A 20 1.85 5.81 0.35
CA GLY A 20 0.63 5.13 0.81
C GLY A 20 -0.31 6.06 1.59
N ALA A 21 0.24 6.93 2.45
CA ALA A 21 -0.54 7.93 3.17
C ALA A 21 -1.18 8.98 2.24
N ALA A 22 -0.47 9.40 1.19
CA ALA A 22 -1.00 10.35 0.20
C ALA A 22 -2.16 9.75 -0.60
N ILE A 23 -2.05 8.48 -1.01
CA ILE A 23 -3.12 7.74 -1.67
C ILE A 23 -4.35 7.67 -0.76
N PHE A 24 -4.17 7.25 0.49
CA PHE A 24 -5.27 7.16 1.45
C PHE A 24 -5.93 8.51 1.73
N LYS A 25 -5.13 9.58 1.89
CA LYS A 25 -5.65 10.93 2.06
C LYS A 25 -6.46 11.41 0.86
N GLY A 26 -6.08 11.02 -0.36
CA GLY A 26 -6.85 11.27 -1.57
C GLY A 26 -8.25 10.66 -1.50
N MET A 27 -8.35 9.39 -1.10
CA MET A 27 -9.64 8.72 -0.89
C MET A 27 -10.45 9.40 0.22
N GLN A 28 -9.81 9.68 1.36
CA GLN A 28 -10.47 10.30 2.51
C GLN A 28 -11.01 11.71 2.21
N SER A 29 -10.40 12.43 1.26
CA SER A 29 -10.88 13.74 0.85
C SER A 29 -12.25 13.72 0.15
N GLY A 30 -12.63 12.57 -0.43
CA GLY A 30 -13.95 12.36 -1.04
C GLY A 30 -14.94 11.64 -0.10
N ASP A 31 -14.44 10.79 0.79
CA ASP A 31 -15.22 10.03 1.77
C ASP A 31 -14.47 9.87 3.09
N ASN A 32 -14.95 10.50 4.15
CA ASN A 32 -14.32 10.44 5.49
C ASN A 32 -14.25 9.00 6.05
N ASP A 33 -15.17 8.13 5.62
CA ASP A 33 -15.24 6.74 6.07
C ASP A 33 -14.48 5.76 5.16
N ALA A 34 -13.82 6.25 4.11
CA ALA A 34 -13.11 5.45 3.12
C ALA A 34 -12.26 4.32 3.73
N VAL A 35 -12.36 3.15 3.13
CA VAL A 35 -11.52 1.96 3.40
C VAL A 35 -10.81 1.60 2.10
N TRP A 36 -9.49 1.46 2.16
CA TRP A 36 -8.70 1.06 1.00
C TRP A 36 -8.69 -0.46 0.88
N LEU A 37 -9.31 -0.98 -0.18
CA LEU A 37 -9.13 -2.36 -0.63
C LEU A 37 -7.96 -2.43 -1.62
N MET A 38 -6.95 -3.24 -1.33
CA MET A 38 -5.74 -3.39 -2.16
C MET A 38 -5.49 -4.85 -2.53
N GLN A 39 -5.03 -5.10 -3.76
CA GLN A 39 -4.58 -6.41 -4.21
C GLN A 39 -3.19 -6.73 -3.64
N GLY A 40 -3.03 -7.88 -2.97
CA GLY A 40 -1.75 -8.30 -2.37
C GLY A 40 -0.75 -8.93 -3.34
N TRP A 41 -1.08 -9.04 -4.63
CA TRP A 41 -0.27 -9.75 -5.65
C TRP A 41 1.17 -9.23 -5.74
N LEU A 42 1.34 -7.91 -5.61
CA LEU A 42 2.65 -7.26 -5.61
C LEU A 42 3.64 -7.84 -4.59
N PHE A 43 3.16 -8.31 -3.43
CA PHE A 43 4.00 -8.92 -2.40
C PHE A 43 4.51 -10.32 -2.74
N SER A 44 3.88 -10.99 -3.71
CA SER A 44 4.27 -12.33 -4.15
C SER A 44 5.13 -12.31 -5.40
N TYR A 45 4.92 -11.34 -6.28
CA TYR A 45 5.53 -11.29 -7.60
C TYR A 45 6.82 -10.44 -7.67
N ASP A 46 6.90 -9.33 -6.93
CA ASP A 46 7.99 -8.36 -7.07
C ASP A 46 8.97 -8.43 -5.87
N PRO A 47 10.27 -8.77 -6.10
CA PRO A 47 11.28 -8.87 -5.03
C PRO A 47 11.60 -7.53 -4.36
N PHE A 48 11.13 -6.40 -4.90
CA PHE A 48 11.20 -5.09 -4.27
C PHE A 48 10.58 -5.10 -2.85
N TRP A 49 9.48 -5.84 -2.66
CA TRP A 49 8.70 -5.86 -1.43
C TRP A 49 9.30 -6.74 -0.35
N ARG A 50 10.43 -6.29 0.22
CA ARG A 50 11.03 -6.93 1.39
C ARG A 50 10.31 -6.46 2.67
N PRO A 51 10.54 -7.11 3.83
CA PRO A 51 9.80 -6.79 5.06
C PRO A 51 9.75 -5.30 5.45
N PRO A 52 10.83 -4.48 5.28
CA PRO A 52 10.76 -3.05 5.56
C PRO A 52 9.78 -2.30 4.64
N GLN A 53 9.80 -2.58 3.34
CA GLN A 53 8.94 -1.92 2.35
C GLN A 53 7.47 -2.34 2.52
N MET A 54 7.23 -3.63 2.74
CA MET A 54 5.89 -4.15 3.05
C MET A 54 5.32 -3.47 4.30
N LYS A 55 6.11 -3.42 5.38
CA LYS A 55 5.68 -2.79 6.63
C LYS A 55 5.38 -1.31 6.43
N ALA A 56 6.22 -0.59 5.68
CA ALA A 56 6.00 0.82 5.38
C ALA A 56 4.67 1.07 4.66
N LEU A 57 4.34 0.27 3.64
CA LEU A 57 3.07 0.39 2.92
C LEU A 57 1.89 0.04 3.82
N LEU A 58 1.93 -1.13 4.48
CA LEU A 58 0.82 -1.62 5.29
C LEU A 58 0.52 -0.73 6.52
N HIS A 59 1.52 -0.03 7.05
CA HIS A 59 1.39 0.87 8.19
C HIS A 59 1.20 2.35 7.79
N SER A 60 1.17 2.65 6.49
CA SER A 60 0.93 4.02 5.99
C SER A 60 -0.51 4.51 6.18
N VAL A 61 -1.41 3.60 6.55
CA VAL A 61 -2.85 3.82 6.68
C VAL A 61 -3.28 3.51 8.12
N PRO A 62 -4.26 4.24 8.70
CA PRO A 62 -4.80 3.90 10.00
C PRO A 62 -5.30 2.44 10.08
N VAL A 63 -5.12 1.82 11.24
CA VAL A 63 -5.58 0.45 11.50
C VAL A 63 -7.07 0.32 11.21
N GLY A 64 -7.46 -0.72 10.46
CA GLY A 64 -8.84 -0.99 10.06
C GLY A 64 -9.31 -0.21 8.82
N LYS A 65 -8.47 0.64 8.23
CA LYS A 65 -8.77 1.39 7.00
C LYS A 65 -8.05 0.85 5.75
N LEU A 66 -7.33 -0.27 5.89
CA LEU A 66 -6.70 -1.02 4.80
C LEU A 66 -7.14 -2.49 4.89
N VAL A 67 -7.63 -3.04 3.77
CA VAL A 67 -7.96 -4.45 3.58
C VAL A 67 -7.12 -4.95 2.41
N VAL A 68 -6.32 -5.99 2.65
CA VAL A 68 -5.47 -6.59 1.61
C VAL A 68 -6.08 -7.92 1.19
N LEU A 69 -6.33 -8.08 -0.11
CA LEU A 69 -6.76 -9.35 -0.70
C LEU A 69 -5.55 -10.23 -0.95
N ASP A 70 -5.52 -11.40 -0.31
CA ASP A 70 -4.58 -12.45 -0.64
C ASP A 70 -5.04 -13.18 -1.91
N LEU A 71 -4.33 -12.95 -3.01
CA LEU A 71 -4.71 -13.40 -4.36
C LEU A 71 -4.04 -14.73 -4.75
N PHE A 72 -3.20 -15.30 -3.89
CA PHE A 72 -2.53 -16.58 -4.12
C PHE A 72 -2.46 -17.40 -2.82
N ALA A 73 -3.63 -17.82 -2.34
CA ALA A 73 -3.80 -18.61 -1.12
C ALA A 73 -3.79 -20.14 -1.38
#